data_AF-A0A8B4BU49-F1
#
_entry.id   AF-A0A8B4BU49-F1
#
_cell.length_a   1.000
_cell.length_b   1.000
_cell.length_c   1.000
_cell.angle_alpha   90.00
_cell.angle_beta   90.00
_cell.angle_gamma   90.00
#
_symmetry.space_group_name_H-M   'P 1'
#
loop_
_entity.id
_entity.type
_entity.pdbx_description
1 polymer ?
#
loop_
_entity_poly.entity_id
_entity_poly.type
_entity_poly.pdbx_seq_one_letter_code
_entity_poly.pdbx_strand_id
1 'polypeptide(L)'
;MAAQLTITDRKHVIHADIERMAVFLQGKFVEATGDDGRLWYVIFYKDHYLNAVPAAKMKRQSAVAQAFRDCIVLEPPHPLIDLLFQPGCSFKTVHFAQLTGKMEKLFPPLEAAWIATFFESFVPKRKLFEYIQSIFYEYRRNGQLLQCARILRILKDFAPKQSWVKQMSRDLNLIKYDKLFQSYSPELIRKDPLYAEKLLYEKMPDTDAFAKLCSLLRAQNRWADEIALSLEQMEAAPSDAGYKALLERLEALFEQAEKMAILENLYARIRQFEPLQQDLLKFYIETKQLEKMIPMMLEEQIQLSAKQAEKVENMLESWSPDGHTDVETLNRLAPLFSGHPAQAEKFAAKCISYLLQHRDTSYIMEWLLPFKKAAGHLPAIRKVEQMHQMADDPDKQSLLGELYFEFGQYDKALDCFSWEMELRENDPTPVKWLSKIYHELGMQAESNAYRNLYIDMEKRRA
;
A
#
# COMPACT_ATOMS: atom_id res chain seq x y z
N MET A 1 -2.46 -6.34 7.64
CA MET A 1 -3.50 -7.38 7.83
C MET A 1 -4.51 -7.19 6.71
N ALA A 2 -4.93 -8.27 6.03
CA ALA A 2 -6.02 -8.18 5.06
C ALA A 2 -7.28 -7.67 5.79
N ALA A 3 -7.99 -6.72 5.20
CA ALA A 3 -9.23 -6.23 5.78
C ALA A 3 -10.26 -7.36 5.68
N GLN A 4 -10.78 -7.81 6.83
CA GLN A 4 -11.71 -8.94 6.92
C GLN A 4 -13.13 -8.46 7.20
N LEU A 5 -14.11 -9.15 6.62
CA LEU A 5 -15.52 -8.92 6.90
C LEU A 5 -16.27 -10.22 7.15
N THR A 6 -17.45 -10.10 7.75
CA THR A 6 -18.33 -11.24 8.03
C THR A 6 -19.65 -11.09 7.26
N ILE A 7 -20.00 -12.06 6.43
CA ILE A 7 -21.27 -12.10 5.69
C ILE A 7 -22.19 -13.12 6.34
N THR A 8 -23.46 -12.77 6.53
CA THR A 8 -24.49 -13.73 6.94
C THR A 8 -25.38 -14.06 5.75
N ASP A 9 -25.19 -15.26 5.19
CA ASP A 9 -26.07 -15.83 4.16
C ASP A 9 -27.07 -16.80 4.81
N ARG A 10 -28.29 -16.32 5.00
CA ARG A 10 -29.38 -17.02 5.73
C ARG A 10 -29.00 -17.32 7.19
N LYS A 11 -28.46 -18.51 7.44
CA LYS A 11 -28.01 -19.00 8.76
C LYS A 11 -26.51 -19.33 8.79
N HIS A 12 -25.82 -19.23 7.64
CA HIS A 12 -24.40 -19.50 7.54
C HIS A 12 -23.64 -18.19 7.67
N VAL A 13 -22.61 -18.22 8.51
CA VAL A 13 -21.65 -17.13 8.67
C VAL A 13 -20.47 -17.46 7.79
N ILE A 14 -20.05 -16.49 6.98
CA ILE A 14 -18.96 -16.60 6.02
C ILE A 14 -17.96 -15.52 6.39
N HIS A 15 -16.71 -15.93 6.62
CA HIS A 15 -15.61 -14.99 6.78
C HIS A 15 -15.00 -14.72 5.41
N ALA A 16 -14.81 -13.45 5.07
CA ALA A 16 -14.30 -13.07 3.76
C ALA A 16 -13.16 -12.06 3.89
N ASP A 17 -12.14 -12.26 3.06
CA ASP A 17 -11.04 -11.34 2.88
C ASP A 17 -11.40 -10.33 1.78
N ILE A 18 -11.26 -9.04 2.06
CA ILE A 18 -11.51 -7.98 1.09
C ILE A 18 -10.36 -7.99 0.07
N GLU A 19 -10.72 -7.96 -1.21
CA GLU A 19 -9.78 -7.90 -2.33
C GLU A 19 -9.55 -6.46 -2.78
N ARG A 20 -10.65 -5.69 -2.90
CA ARG A 20 -10.63 -4.30 -3.37
C ARG A 20 -12.00 -3.64 -3.24
N MET A 21 -12.02 -2.31 -3.29
CA MET A 21 -13.22 -1.49 -3.29
C MET A 21 -13.23 -0.53 -4.47
N ALA A 22 -14.32 -0.48 -5.23
CA ALA A 22 -14.57 0.56 -6.22
C ALA A 22 -15.52 1.63 -5.66
N VAL A 23 -15.18 2.89 -5.88
CA VAL A 23 -16.05 4.05 -5.61
C VAL A 23 -16.66 4.52 -6.93
N PHE A 24 -17.98 4.38 -7.07
CA PHE A 24 -18.72 4.67 -8.29
C PHE A 24 -19.86 5.66 -8.03
N LEU A 25 -19.61 6.94 -8.27
CA LEU A 25 -20.55 8.01 -7.94
C LEU A 25 -21.00 7.87 -6.47
N GLN A 26 -22.29 7.67 -6.22
CA GLN A 26 -22.85 7.45 -4.88
C GLN A 26 -22.72 6.01 -4.35
N GLY A 27 -22.33 5.07 -5.21
CA GLY A 27 -22.19 3.65 -4.86
C GLY A 27 -20.77 3.28 -4.45
N LYS A 28 -20.65 2.28 -3.58
CA LYS A 28 -19.39 1.57 -3.35
C LYS A 28 -19.60 0.08 -3.50
N PHE A 29 -18.66 -0.56 -4.17
CA PHE A 29 -18.68 -2.00 -4.42
C PHE A 29 -17.41 -2.61 -3.85
N VAL A 30 -17.57 -3.52 -2.90
CA VAL A 30 -16.45 -4.23 -2.28
C VAL A 30 -16.45 -5.66 -2.78
N GLU A 31 -15.35 -6.06 -3.40
CA GLU A 31 -15.09 -7.42 -3.85
C GLU A 31 -14.35 -8.15 -2.71
N ALA A 32 -14.86 -9.32 -2.31
CA ALA A 32 -14.29 -10.10 -1.22
C ALA A 32 -14.34 -11.61 -1.52
N THR A 33 -13.32 -12.34 -1.11
CA THR A 33 -13.25 -13.79 -1.27
C THR A 33 -13.63 -14.46 0.05
N GLY A 34 -14.70 -15.26 0.03
CA GLY A 34 -15.15 -16.00 1.21
C GLY A 34 -14.32 -17.25 1.48
N ASP A 35 -14.30 -17.67 2.74
CA ASP A 35 -13.77 -18.97 3.20
C ASP A 35 -14.47 -20.18 2.53
N ASP A 36 -15.66 -19.95 1.97
CA ASP A 36 -16.41 -20.88 1.14
C ASP A 36 -15.91 -20.95 -0.32
N GLY A 37 -14.86 -20.21 -0.66
CA GLY A 37 -14.25 -20.13 -1.99
C GLY A 37 -15.07 -19.34 -3.02
N ARG A 38 -16.15 -18.68 -2.61
CA ARG A 38 -16.98 -17.86 -3.51
C ARG A 38 -16.52 -16.40 -3.48
N LEU A 39 -16.67 -15.75 -4.63
CA LEU A 39 -16.54 -14.31 -4.74
C LEU A 39 -17.84 -13.62 -4.30
N TRP A 40 -17.70 -12.62 -3.44
CA TRP A 40 -18.80 -11.84 -2.89
C TRP A 40 -18.67 -10.37 -3.29
N TYR A 41 -19.80 -9.75 -3.60
CA TYR A 41 -19.91 -8.30 -3.74
C TYR A 41 -20.75 -7.72 -2.62
N VAL A 42 -20.16 -6.86 -1.81
CA VAL A 42 -20.82 -6.09 -0.76
C VAL A 42 -21.07 -4.69 -1.30
N ILE A 43 -22.34 -4.28 -1.31
CA ILE A 43 -22.78 -3.08 -2.02
C ILE A 43 -23.28 -2.04 -1.03
N PHE A 44 -22.79 -0.82 -1.18
CA PHE A 44 -23.15 0.34 -0.37
C PHE A 44 -23.65 1.48 -1.26
N TYR A 45 -24.47 2.35 -0.69
CA TYR A 45 -24.88 3.62 -1.30
C TYR A 45 -24.81 4.73 -0.27
N LYS A 46 -23.98 5.76 -0.53
CA LYS A 46 -23.66 6.83 0.43
C LYS A 46 -23.32 6.25 1.82
N ASP A 47 -22.41 5.26 1.83
CA ASP A 47 -21.96 4.52 3.03
C ASP A 47 -23.01 3.64 3.73
N HIS A 48 -24.25 3.60 3.23
CA HIS A 48 -25.29 2.72 3.77
C HIS A 48 -25.20 1.35 3.11
N TYR A 49 -25.04 0.31 3.94
CA TYR A 49 -25.06 -1.07 3.47
C TYR A 49 -26.41 -1.43 2.84
N LEU A 50 -26.36 -1.86 1.58
CA LEU A 50 -27.53 -2.31 0.82
C LEU A 50 -27.71 -3.81 0.96
N ASN A 51 -26.76 -4.58 0.40
CA ASN A 51 -26.80 -6.03 0.33
C ASN A 51 -25.42 -6.63 0.03
N ALA A 52 -25.26 -7.92 0.32
CA ALA A 52 -24.15 -8.75 -0.11
C ALA A 52 -24.68 -9.84 -1.04
N VAL A 53 -23.99 -10.10 -2.14
CA VAL A 53 -24.42 -11.05 -3.17
C VAL A 53 -23.25 -11.92 -3.63
N PRO A 54 -23.41 -13.25 -3.69
CA PRO A 54 -22.39 -14.13 -4.24
C PRO A 54 -22.41 -14.05 -5.77
N ALA A 55 -21.24 -14.08 -6.39
CA ALA A 55 -21.10 -14.06 -7.84
C ALA A 55 -20.29 -15.26 -8.32
N ALA A 56 -20.89 -16.07 -9.20
CA ALA A 56 -20.14 -17.07 -9.96
C ALA A 56 -19.55 -16.48 -11.25
N LYS A 57 -20.23 -15.49 -11.86
CA LYS A 57 -19.83 -14.80 -13.09
C LYS A 57 -20.35 -13.36 -13.09
N MET A 58 -19.52 -12.42 -13.56
CA MET A 58 -19.89 -11.02 -13.72
C MET A 58 -20.24 -10.66 -15.17
N LYS A 59 -21.32 -9.89 -15.36
CA LYS A 59 -21.62 -9.34 -16.69
C LYS A 59 -20.63 -8.21 -17.00
N ARG A 60 -19.91 -8.35 -18.11
CA ARG A 60 -18.88 -7.40 -18.58
C ARG A 60 -19.37 -5.96 -18.75
N GLN A 61 -20.66 -5.69 -18.87
CA GLN A 61 -21.23 -4.35 -19.06
C GLN A 61 -22.14 -3.90 -17.91
N SER A 62 -22.03 -4.54 -16.74
CA SER A 62 -22.79 -4.11 -15.56
C SER A 62 -22.15 -2.92 -14.86
N ALA A 63 -22.94 -2.18 -14.07
CA ALA A 63 -22.46 -1.08 -13.25
C ALA A 63 -21.27 -1.47 -12.35
N VAL A 64 -21.33 -2.64 -11.71
CA VAL A 64 -20.21 -3.15 -10.88
C VAL A 64 -18.95 -3.40 -11.72
N ALA A 65 -19.10 -4.05 -12.88
CA ALA A 65 -17.95 -4.29 -13.76
C ALA A 65 -17.39 -2.99 -14.36
N GLN A 66 -18.23 -1.98 -14.56
CA GLN A 66 -17.79 -0.65 -14.98
C GLN A 66 -17.04 0.06 -13.85
N ALA A 67 -17.55 0.01 -12.62
CA ALA A 67 -16.93 0.64 -11.45
C ALA A 67 -15.50 0.16 -11.23
N PHE A 68 -15.24 -1.15 -11.32
CA PHE A 68 -13.89 -1.70 -11.18
C PHE A 68 -12.95 -1.47 -12.37
N ARG A 69 -13.45 -0.96 -13.50
CA ARG A 69 -12.63 -0.67 -14.69
C ARG A 69 -12.37 0.80 -14.91
N ASP A 70 -13.40 1.62 -14.70
CA ASP A 70 -13.46 2.99 -15.20
C ASP A 70 -13.58 4.01 -14.05
N CYS A 71 -13.51 3.58 -12.79
CA CYS A 71 -13.65 4.45 -11.63
C CYS A 71 -12.56 4.17 -10.59
N ILE A 72 -12.62 4.87 -9.47
CA ILE A 72 -11.59 4.85 -8.43
C ILE A 72 -11.61 3.48 -7.75
N VAL A 73 -10.49 2.77 -7.81
CA VAL A 73 -10.29 1.46 -7.16
C VAL A 73 -9.23 1.57 -6.07
N LEU A 74 -9.61 1.14 -4.87
CA LEU A 74 -8.78 1.09 -3.69
C LEU A 74 -8.49 -0.37 -3.33
N GLU A 75 -7.25 -0.66 -2.98
CA GLU A 75 -6.78 -2.00 -2.60
C GLU A 75 -6.44 -2.01 -1.11
N PRO A 76 -6.75 -3.09 -0.37
CA PRO A 76 -6.42 -3.19 1.04
C PRO A 76 -4.91 -3.44 1.26
N PRO A 77 -4.34 -3.01 2.40
CA PRO A 77 -5.00 -2.21 3.44
C PRO A 77 -5.17 -0.76 3.00
N HIS A 78 -6.35 -0.18 3.20
CA HIS A 78 -6.60 1.23 2.89
C HIS A 78 -7.63 1.82 3.86
N PRO A 79 -7.32 2.91 4.60
CA PRO A 79 -8.22 3.43 5.63
C PRO A 79 -9.63 3.80 5.14
N LEU A 80 -9.77 4.30 3.90
CA LEU A 80 -11.09 4.53 3.30
C LEU A 80 -11.95 3.26 3.13
N ILE A 81 -11.34 2.08 2.98
CA ILE A 81 -12.06 0.79 3.00
C ILE A 81 -12.52 0.51 4.42
N ASP A 82 -11.63 0.67 5.41
CA ASP A 82 -11.88 0.33 6.81
C ASP A 82 -13.04 1.14 7.42
N LEU A 83 -13.29 2.36 6.93
CA LEU A 83 -14.46 3.17 7.31
C LEU A 83 -15.81 2.47 7.11
N LEU A 84 -15.92 1.57 6.13
CA LEU A 84 -17.16 0.82 5.87
C LEU A 84 -17.31 -0.40 6.79
N PHE A 85 -16.22 -0.86 7.40
CA PHE A 85 -16.12 -2.17 8.04
C PHE A 85 -15.73 -2.01 9.51
N GLN A 86 -16.69 -1.59 10.33
CA GLN A 86 -16.48 -1.55 11.78
C GLN A 86 -16.30 -2.98 12.35
N PRO A 87 -15.38 -3.16 13.32
CA PRO A 87 -15.18 -4.46 13.96
C PRO A 87 -16.49 -5.04 14.52
N GLY A 88 -16.77 -6.31 14.20
CA GLY A 88 -17.96 -7.02 14.68
C GLY A 88 -19.24 -6.80 13.85
N CYS A 89 -19.21 -6.00 12.78
CA CYS A 89 -20.34 -5.89 11.86
C CYS A 89 -20.49 -7.17 11.01
N SER A 90 -21.73 -7.67 10.91
CA SER A 90 -22.09 -8.74 9.97
C SER A 90 -23.07 -8.25 8.91
N PHE A 91 -22.74 -8.51 7.64
CA PHE A 91 -23.48 -8.07 6.47
C PHE A 91 -24.47 -9.13 6.01
N LYS A 92 -25.75 -8.92 6.32
CA LYS A 92 -26.83 -9.87 6.03
C LYS A 92 -27.25 -9.82 4.56
N THR A 93 -27.29 -10.96 3.89
CA THR A 93 -27.80 -11.07 2.52
C THR A 93 -29.33 -11.10 2.50
N VAL A 94 -29.97 -10.46 1.52
CA VAL A 94 -31.42 -10.54 1.30
C VAL A 94 -31.76 -10.77 -0.17
N HIS A 95 -32.93 -11.35 -0.43
CA HIS A 95 -33.43 -11.47 -1.80
C HIS A 95 -33.92 -10.12 -2.34
N PHE A 96 -33.89 -9.94 -3.66
CA PHE A 96 -34.20 -8.65 -4.29
C PHE A 96 -35.57 -8.07 -3.92
N ALA A 97 -36.61 -8.90 -3.71
CA ALA A 97 -37.93 -8.41 -3.30
C ALA A 97 -37.94 -7.80 -1.88
N GLN A 98 -37.12 -8.35 -0.98
CA GLN A 98 -36.93 -7.79 0.35
C GLN A 98 -36.06 -6.53 0.28
N LEU A 99 -35.07 -6.53 -0.62
CA LEU A 99 -34.21 -5.38 -0.84
C LEU A 99 -34.99 -4.16 -1.34
N THR A 100 -35.90 -4.31 -2.32
CA THR A 100 -36.72 -3.18 -2.80
C THR A 100 -37.56 -2.57 -1.68
N GLY A 101 -38.19 -3.41 -0.84
CA GLY A 101 -38.93 -2.92 0.33
C GLY A 101 -38.05 -2.26 1.40
N LYS A 102 -36.78 -2.67 1.53
CA LYS A 102 -35.79 -1.98 2.38
C LYS A 102 -35.39 -0.63 1.77
N MET A 103 -35.12 -0.58 0.46
CA MET A 103 -34.71 0.64 -0.24
C MET A 103 -35.78 1.72 -0.18
N GLU A 104 -37.05 1.36 -0.41
CA GLU A 104 -38.18 2.30 -0.36
C GLU A 104 -38.42 2.93 1.02
N LYS A 105 -37.97 2.26 2.09
CA LYS A 105 -38.05 2.79 3.45
C LYS A 105 -36.90 3.73 3.79
N LEU A 106 -35.73 3.51 3.18
CA LEU A 106 -34.50 4.23 3.53
C LEU A 106 -34.20 5.38 2.58
N PHE A 107 -34.64 5.30 1.33
CA PHE A 107 -34.24 6.22 0.27
C PHE A 107 -35.45 6.79 -0.48
N PRO A 108 -35.37 8.04 -0.97
CA PRO A 108 -36.37 8.60 -1.87
C PRO A 108 -36.56 7.74 -3.14
N PRO A 109 -37.74 7.73 -3.77
CA PRO A 109 -38.00 6.84 -4.90
C PRO A 109 -37.04 7.00 -6.09
N LEU A 110 -36.56 8.22 -6.35
CA LEU A 110 -35.54 8.45 -7.37
C LEU A 110 -34.21 7.76 -7.03
N GLU A 111 -33.77 7.83 -5.77
CA GLU A 111 -32.54 7.18 -5.34
C GLU A 111 -32.72 5.66 -5.33
N ALA A 112 -33.88 5.14 -4.90
CA ALA A 112 -34.21 3.72 -4.99
C ALA A 112 -34.18 3.19 -6.44
N ALA A 113 -34.69 3.98 -7.40
CA ALA A 113 -34.60 3.67 -8.82
C ALA A 113 -33.14 3.63 -9.32
N TRP A 114 -32.31 4.58 -8.89
CA TRP A 114 -30.89 4.61 -9.23
C TRP A 114 -30.14 3.41 -8.64
N ILE A 115 -30.31 3.15 -7.34
CA ILE A 115 -29.70 2.03 -6.62
C ILE A 115 -30.07 0.69 -7.27
N ALA A 116 -31.30 0.53 -7.76
CA ALA A 116 -31.73 -0.71 -8.43
C ALA A 116 -30.82 -1.07 -9.62
N THR A 117 -30.22 -0.09 -10.31
CA THR A 117 -29.31 -0.33 -11.43
C THR A 117 -28.01 -1.03 -11.02
N PHE A 118 -27.59 -0.88 -9.75
CA PHE A 118 -26.38 -1.52 -9.21
C PHE A 118 -26.49 -3.05 -9.21
N PHE A 119 -27.71 -3.58 -9.21
CA PHE A 119 -27.98 -5.01 -9.12
C PHE A 119 -28.12 -5.70 -10.49
N GLU A 120 -27.78 -5.05 -11.60
CA GLU A 120 -27.96 -5.60 -12.97
C GLU A 120 -27.25 -6.93 -13.21
N SER A 121 -26.11 -7.17 -12.55
CA SER A 121 -25.38 -8.43 -12.64
C SER A 121 -26.11 -9.58 -11.93
N PHE A 122 -26.91 -9.28 -10.91
CA PHE A 122 -27.48 -10.27 -9.99
C PHE A 122 -28.99 -10.45 -10.16
N VAL A 123 -29.65 -9.48 -10.80
CA VAL A 123 -31.11 -9.46 -10.99
C VAL A 123 -31.41 -9.35 -12.48
N PRO A 124 -32.43 -10.09 -13.00
CA PRO A 124 -32.82 -9.98 -14.39
C PRO A 124 -33.14 -8.54 -14.78
N LYS A 125 -32.54 -8.06 -15.88
CA LYS A 125 -32.67 -6.67 -16.36
C LYS A 125 -34.13 -6.23 -16.52
N ARG A 126 -35.01 -7.15 -16.97
CA ARG A 126 -36.45 -6.92 -17.08
C ARG A 126 -37.10 -6.57 -15.74
N LYS A 127 -36.76 -7.29 -14.67
CA LYS A 127 -37.31 -7.07 -13.33
C LYS A 127 -36.90 -5.72 -12.77
N LEU A 128 -35.63 -5.33 -12.98
CA LEU A 128 -35.12 -4.00 -12.61
C LEU A 128 -35.81 -2.89 -13.40
N PHE A 129 -35.98 -3.10 -14.71
CA PHE A 129 -36.67 -2.15 -15.57
C PHE A 129 -38.12 -1.94 -15.12
N GLU A 130 -38.89 -3.01 -14.88
CA GLU A 130 -40.29 -2.95 -14.43
C GLU A 130 -40.41 -2.23 -13.07
N TYR A 131 -39.46 -2.46 -12.16
CA TYR A 131 -39.40 -1.76 -10.87
C TYR A 131 -39.16 -0.25 -11.03
N ILE A 132 -38.17 0.16 -11.81
CA ILE A 132 -37.88 1.58 -12.05
C ILE A 132 -39.06 2.24 -12.80
N GLN A 133 -39.68 1.50 -13.73
CA GLN A 133 -40.83 1.95 -14.49
C GLN A 133 -42.08 2.16 -13.61
N SER A 134 -42.29 1.35 -12.56
CA SER A 134 -43.41 1.58 -11.64
C SER A 134 -43.27 2.90 -10.88
N ILE A 135 -42.05 3.25 -10.46
CA ILE A 135 -41.74 4.54 -9.82
C ILE A 135 -42.04 5.71 -10.78
N PHE A 136 -41.66 5.58 -12.06
CA PHE A 136 -42.03 6.58 -13.08
C PHE A 136 -43.54 6.80 -13.14
N TYR A 137 -44.33 5.72 -13.19
CA TYR A 137 -45.79 5.83 -13.29
C TYR A 137 -46.45 6.37 -12.04
N GLU A 138 -45.89 6.13 -10.86
CA GLU A 138 -46.32 6.77 -9.62
C GLU A 138 -46.15 8.29 -9.69
N TYR A 139 -44.95 8.77 -10.06
CA TYR A 139 -44.73 10.20 -10.26
C TYR A 139 -45.64 10.80 -11.33
N ARG A 140 -45.89 10.07 -12.42
CA ARG A 140 -46.77 10.52 -13.50
C ARG A 140 -48.20 10.68 -13.03
N ARG A 141 -48.73 9.71 -12.26
CA ARG A 141 -50.09 9.78 -11.67
C ARG A 141 -50.22 10.98 -10.72
N ASN A 142 -49.15 11.33 -10.02
CA ASN A 142 -49.10 12.45 -9.10
C ASN A 142 -48.77 13.80 -9.79
N GLY A 143 -48.71 13.86 -11.12
CA GLY A 143 -48.43 15.10 -11.87
C GLY A 143 -46.97 15.59 -11.76
N GLN A 144 -46.06 14.79 -11.23
CA GLN A 144 -44.68 15.17 -10.95
C GLN A 144 -43.78 14.99 -12.18
N LEU A 145 -44.03 15.80 -13.23
CA LEU A 145 -43.38 15.65 -14.54
C LEU A 145 -41.86 15.79 -14.51
N LEU A 146 -41.31 16.65 -13.64
CA LEU A 146 -39.86 16.75 -13.47
C LEU A 146 -39.29 15.43 -12.92
N GLN A 147 -39.92 14.81 -11.92
CA GLN A 147 -39.46 13.52 -11.39
C GLN A 147 -39.54 12.41 -12.45
N CYS A 148 -40.58 12.43 -13.28
CA CYS A 148 -40.68 11.55 -14.45
C CYS A 148 -39.49 11.73 -15.40
N ALA A 149 -39.10 12.97 -15.69
CA ALA A 149 -37.95 13.26 -16.55
C ALA A 149 -36.62 12.75 -15.93
N ARG A 150 -36.47 12.82 -14.60
CA ARG A 150 -35.31 12.31 -13.85
C ARG A 150 -35.23 10.78 -13.88
N ILE A 151 -36.33 10.07 -13.61
CA ILE A 151 -36.39 8.61 -13.76
C ILE A 151 -36.09 8.19 -15.21
N LEU A 152 -36.58 8.96 -16.19
CA LEU A 152 -36.29 8.69 -17.60
C LEU A 152 -34.78 8.83 -17.93
N ARG A 153 -34.02 9.70 -17.24
CA ARG A 153 -32.55 9.74 -17.39
C ARG A 153 -31.92 8.43 -16.95
N ILE A 154 -32.28 7.92 -15.77
CA ILE A 154 -31.80 6.63 -15.25
C ILE A 154 -32.10 5.51 -16.26
N LEU A 155 -33.33 5.47 -16.80
CA LEU A 155 -33.73 4.44 -17.77
C LEU A 155 -33.07 4.60 -19.14
N LYS A 156 -32.73 5.82 -19.56
CA LYS A 156 -31.95 6.07 -20.78
C LYS A 156 -30.54 5.48 -20.67
N ASP A 157 -29.91 5.59 -19.51
CA ASP A 157 -28.59 4.99 -19.28
C ASP A 157 -28.69 3.47 -19.13
N PHE A 158 -29.66 3.00 -18.34
CA PHE A 158 -29.80 1.58 -17.99
C PHE A 158 -30.31 0.72 -19.16
N ALA A 159 -31.32 1.20 -19.90
CA ALA A 159 -32.00 0.45 -20.95
C ALA A 159 -32.32 1.30 -22.19
N PRO A 160 -31.32 1.93 -22.85
CA PRO A 160 -31.53 2.87 -23.95
C PRO A 160 -32.28 2.28 -25.16
N LYS A 161 -32.14 0.97 -25.38
CA LYS A 161 -32.71 0.26 -26.53
C LYS A 161 -34.18 -0.14 -26.34
N GLN A 162 -34.72 -0.06 -25.12
CA GLN A 162 -36.09 -0.46 -24.80
C GLN A 162 -37.10 0.47 -25.51
N SER A 163 -38.12 -0.11 -26.17
CA SER A 163 -39.13 0.62 -26.94
C SER A 163 -39.86 1.68 -26.10
N TRP A 164 -40.21 1.35 -24.85
CA TRP A 164 -40.86 2.26 -23.92
C TRP A 164 -39.99 3.48 -23.61
N VAL A 165 -38.69 3.30 -23.41
CA VAL A 165 -37.75 4.41 -23.14
C VAL A 165 -37.68 5.33 -24.35
N LYS A 166 -37.58 4.77 -25.57
CA LYS A 166 -37.59 5.54 -26.82
C LYS A 166 -38.88 6.33 -26.99
N GLN A 167 -40.02 5.74 -26.65
CA GLN A 167 -41.33 6.40 -26.72
C GLN A 167 -41.43 7.54 -25.71
N MET A 168 -41.12 7.31 -24.44
CA MET A 168 -41.18 8.34 -23.40
C MET A 168 -40.17 9.46 -23.61
N SER A 169 -39.03 9.17 -24.26
CA SER A 169 -38.06 10.19 -24.67
C SER A 169 -38.60 11.19 -25.68
N ARG A 170 -39.71 10.86 -26.36
CA ARG A 170 -40.39 11.73 -27.33
C ARG A 170 -41.65 12.40 -26.74
N ASP A 171 -41.96 12.18 -25.47
CA ASP A 171 -43.11 12.80 -24.81
C ASP A 171 -42.88 14.31 -24.66
N LEU A 172 -43.72 15.12 -25.33
CA LEU A 172 -43.63 16.58 -25.33
C LEU A 172 -43.70 17.17 -23.92
N ASN A 173 -44.36 16.51 -22.97
CA ASN A 173 -44.43 16.96 -21.58
C ASN A 173 -43.10 16.82 -20.85
N LEU A 174 -42.21 15.94 -21.34
CA LEU A 174 -40.92 15.65 -20.73
C LEU A 174 -39.75 16.31 -21.48
N ILE A 175 -39.83 16.43 -22.81
CA ILE A 175 -38.80 17.06 -23.65
C ILE A 175 -38.46 18.48 -23.18
N LYS A 176 -39.43 19.23 -22.66
CA LYS A 176 -39.20 20.58 -22.13
C LYS A 176 -38.12 20.65 -21.03
N TYR A 177 -37.85 19.54 -20.34
CA TYR A 177 -36.82 19.44 -19.32
C TYR A 177 -35.44 19.07 -19.88
N ASP A 178 -35.30 18.72 -21.16
CA ASP A 178 -34.01 18.32 -21.75
C ASP A 178 -32.93 19.40 -21.59
N LYS A 179 -33.30 20.67 -21.71
CA LYS A 179 -32.39 21.81 -21.50
C LYS A 179 -31.72 21.80 -20.12
N LEU A 180 -32.43 21.35 -19.08
CA LEU A 180 -31.88 21.27 -17.71
C LEU A 180 -30.71 20.29 -17.63
N PHE A 181 -30.72 19.23 -18.44
CA PHE A 181 -29.76 18.12 -18.35
C PHE A 181 -28.61 18.23 -19.37
N GLN A 182 -28.50 19.34 -20.10
CA GLN A 182 -27.45 19.54 -21.12
C GLN A 182 -26.11 20.02 -20.53
N SER A 183 -26.11 20.61 -19.33
CA SER A 183 -24.91 21.11 -18.67
C SER A 183 -25.02 21.03 -17.14
N TYR A 184 -23.89 21.05 -16.44
CA TYR A 184 -23.81 21.08 -14.97
C TYR A 184 -24.09 22.48 -14.38
N SER A 185 -25.17 23.10 -14.84
CA SER A 185 -25.62 24.41 -14.34
C SER A 185 -25.96 24.38 -12.84
N PRO A 186 -25.89 25.52 -12.13
CA PRO A 186 -26.34 25.61 -10.74
C PRO A 186 -27.80 25.18 -10.56
N GLU A 187 -28.64 25.40 -11.57
CA GLU A 187 -30.04 24.96 -11.56
C GLU A 187 -30.14 23.43 -11.58
N LEU A 188 -29.33 22.74 -12.40
CA LEU A 188 -29.28 21.29 -12.41
C LEU A 188 -28.79 20.74 -11.08
N ILE A 189 -27.71 21.28 -10.52
CA ILE A 189 -27.17 20.83 -9.21
C ILE A 189 -28.24 20.93 -8.12
N ARG A 190 -29.03 22.00 -8.12
CA ARG A 190 -30.12 22.19 -7.15
C ARG A 190 -31.31 21.26 -7.40
N LYS A 191 -31.72 21.07 -8.66
CA LYS A 191 -32.94 20.32 -9.01
C LYS A 191 -32.72 18.81 -9.10
N ASP A 192 -31.54 18.39 -9.55
CA ASP A 192 -31.15 17.00 -9.70
C ASP A 192 -29.67 16.76 -9.37
N PRO A 193 -29.30 16.78 -8.07
CA PRO A 193 -27.92 16.55 -7.66
C PRO A 193 -27.37 15.17 -8.08
N LEU A 194 -28.24 14.15 -8.20
CA LEU A 194 -27.85 12.80 -8.59
C LEU A 194 -27.33 12.76 -10.04
N TYR A 195 -28.08 13.39 -10.97
CA TYR A 195 -27.64 13.49 -12.36
C TYR A 195 -26.50 14.50 -12.53
N ALA A 196 -26.50 15.59 -11.75
CA ALA A 196 -25.42 16.57 -11.76
C ALA A 196 -24.07 15.95 -11.39
N GLU A 197 -24.02 15.10 -10.36
CA GLU A 197 -22.82 14.38 -9.93
C GLU A 197 -22.21 13.57 -11.08
N LYS A 198 -23.05 12.84 -11.82
CA LYS A 198 -22.61 12.07 -12.99
C LYS A 198 -21.94 12.95 -14.05
N LEU A 199 -22.58 14.07 -14.43
CA LEU A 199 -22.02 14.99 -15.43
C LEU A 199 -20.71 15.64 -14.95
N LEU A 200 -20.65 16.02 -13.67
CA LEU A 200 -19.45 16.60 -13.08
C LEU A 200 -18.31 15.58 -13.07
N TYR A 201 -18.58 14.32 -12.73
CA TYR A 201 -17.60 13.23 -12.74
C TYR A 201 -17.06 12.97 -14.15
N GLU A 202 -17.92 12.92 -15.17
CA GLU A 202 -17.51 12.78 -16.58
C GLU A 202 -16.62 13.95 -17.08
N LYS A 203 -16.64 15.08 -16.37
CA LYS A 203 -15.84 16.28 -16.65
C LYS A 203 -14.78 16.55 -15.58
N MET A 204 -14.48 15.59 -14.72
CA MET A 204 -13.55 15.74 -13.59
C MET A 204 -12.18 16.37 -13.94
N PRO A 205 -11.56 16.13 -15.12
CA PRO A 205 -10.31 16.82 -15.47
C PRO A 205 -10.40 18.36 -15.53
N ASP A 206 -11.61 18.92 -15.67
CA ASP A 206 -11.87 20.35 -15.59
C ASP A 206 -11.93 20.83 -14.13
N THR A 207 -11.13 21.85 -13.80
CA THR A 207 -11.00 22.35 -12.42
C THR A 207 -12.31 22.88 -11.83
N ASP A 208 -13.18 23.50 -12.65
CA ASP A 208 -14.48 24.01 -12.20
C ASP A 208 -15.46 22.86 -11.92
N ALA A 209 -15.48 21.85 -12.80
CA ALA A 209 -16.26 20.63 -12.57
C ALA A 209 -15.80 19.88 -11.30
N PHE A 210 -14.49 19.73 -11.10
CA PHE A 210 -13.92 19.13 -9.88
C PHE A 210 -14.33 19.90 -8.62
N ALA A 211 -14.16 21.23 -8.61
CA ALA A 211 -14.53 22.05 -7.46
C ALA A 211 -16.02 21.97 -7.11
N LYS A 212 -16.90 21.97 -8.14
CA LYS A 212 -18.34 21.80 -7.96
C LYS A 212 -18.70 20.40 -7.45
N LEU A 213 -17.99 19.36 -7.91
CA LEU A 213 -18.18 18.00 -7.44
C LEU A 213 -17.78 17.87 -5.96
N CYS A 214 -16.62 18.37 -5.57
CA CYS A 214 -16.18 18.42 -4.17
C CYS A 214 -17.21 19.16 -3.29
N SER A 215 -17.68 20.33 -3.73
CA SER A 215 -18.72 21.09 -3.02
C SER A 215 -20.02 20.31 -2.85
N LEU A 216 -20.46 19.59 -3.90
CA LEU A 216 -21.63 18.73 -3.85
C LEU A 216 -21.47 17.58 -2.85
N LEU A 217 -20.30 16.92 -2.83
CA LEU A 217 -20.01 15.83 -1.89
C LEU A 217 -19.99 16.33 -0.45
N ARG A 218 -19.37 17.49 -0.18
CA ARG A 218 -19.38 18.15 1.14
C ARG A 218 -20.79 18.46 1.62
N ALA A 219 -21.63 19.03 0.75
CA ALA A 219 -23.01 19.35 1.07
C ALA A 219 -23.84 18.10 1.43
N GLN A 220 -23.43 16.92 0.97
CA GLN A 220 -24.04 15.63 1.27
C GLN A 220 -23.35 14.88 2.43
N ASN A 221 -22.36 15.50 3.09
CA ASN A 221 -21.52 14.85 4.12
C ASN A 221 -20.78 13.59 3.62
N ARG A 222 -20.43 13.53 2.33
CA ARG A 222 -19.73 12.41 1.69
C ARG A 222 -18.24 12.68 1.58
N TRP A 223 -17.62 12.95 2.74
CA TRP A 223 -16.24 13.39 2.81
C TRP A 223 -15.24 12.30 2.34
N ALA A 224 -15.54 11.03 2.56
CA ALA A 224 -14.70 9.90 2.13
C ALA A 224 -14.63 9.81 0.60
N ASP A 225 -15.76 10.04 -0.08
CA ASP A 225 -15.83 10.07 -1.55
C ASP A 225 -15.02 11.23 -2.12
N GLU A 226 -15.05 12.38 -1.44
CA GLU A 226 -14.25 13.54 -1.84
C GLU A 226 -12.74 13.29 -1.66
N ILE A 227 -12.33 12.54 -0.63
CA ILE A 227 -10.92 12.13 -0.47
C ILE A 227 -10.52 11.20 -1.61
N ALA A 228 -11.33 10.16 -1.89
CA ALA A 228 -11.08 9.26 -3.01
C ALA A 228 -10.93 10.03 -4.34
N LEU A 229 -11.81 11.01 -4.58
CA LEU A 229 -11.75 11.87 -5.76
C LEU A 229 -10.49 12.73 -5.81
N SER A 230 -10.05 13.24 -4.66
CA SER A 230 -8.84 14.06 -4.55
C SER A 230 -7.58 13.22 -4.77
N LEU A 231 -7.56 11.95 -4.33
CA LEU A 231 -6.48 11.01 -4.64
C LEU A 231 -6.39 10.75 -6.14
N GLU A 232 -7.51 10.46 -6.81
CA GLU A 232 -7.57 10.27 -8.26
C GLU A 232 -7.09 11.52 -9.03
N GLN A 233 -7.50 12.71 -8.59
CA GLN A 233 -7.05 13.97 -9.19
C GLN A 233 -5.54 14.19 -9.00
N MET A 234 -5.00 13.82 -7.84
CA MET A 234 -3.56 13.89 -7.57
C MET A 234 -2.77 12.89 -8.40
N GLU A 235 -3.31 11.70 -8.68
CA GLU A 235 -2.72 10.74 -9.63
C GLU A 235 -2.67 11.30 -11.06
N ALA A 236 -3.77 11.89 -11.52
CA ALA A 236 -3.87 12.38 -12.89
C ALA A 236 -3.05 13.66 -13.13
N ALA A 237 -3.05 14.58 -12.17
CA ALA A 237 -2.37 15.87 -12.26
C ALA A 237 -1.89 16.35 -10.88
N PRO A 238 -0.72 15.86 -10.40
CA PRO A 238 -0.16 16.29 -9.12
C PRO A 238 0.05 17.81 -9.07
N SER A 239 -0.35 18.43 -7.96
CA SER A 239 -0.13 19.86 -7.74
C SER A 239 0.01 20.18 -6.25
N ASP A 240 0.84 21.18 -5.92
CA ASP A 240 1.05 21.60 -4.53
C ASP A 240 -0.24 22.08 -3.86
N ALA A 241 -1.07 22.82 -4.58
CA ALA A 241 -2.35 23.31 -4.06
C ALA A 241 -3.33 22.17 -3.80
N GLY A 242 -3.42 21.19 -4.72
CA GLY A 242 -4.26 20.01 -4.55
C GLY A 242 -3.78 19.13 -3.39
N TYR A 243 -2.47 18.91 -3.30
CA TYR A 243 -1.85 18.14 -2.23
C TYR A 243 -2.06 18.78 -0.86
N LYS A 244 -1.85 20.08 -0.74
CA LYS A 244 -2.10 20.81 0.51
C LYS A 244 -3.55 20.72 0.94
N ALA A 245 -4.49 20.90 0.01
CA ALA A 245 -5.92 20.75 0.30
C ALA A 245 -6.27 19.32 0.73
N LEU A 246 -5.67 18.30 0.11
CA LEU A 246 -5.84 16.91 0.53
C LEU A 246 -5.30 16.68 1.95
N LEU A 247 -4.08 17.13 2.24
CA LEU A 247 -3.46 16.99 3.56
C LEU A 247 -4.29 17.64 4.67
N GLU A 248 -4.75 18.88 4.48
CA GLU A 248 -5.60 19.58 5.46
C GLU A 248 -6.87 18.76 5.79
N ARG A 249 -7.44 18.07 4.80
CA ARG A 249 -8.60 17.21 5.01
C ARG A 249 -8.24 15.92 5.72
N LEU A 250 -7.14 15.28 5.35
CA LEU A 250 -6.68 14.07 6.02
C LEU A 250 -6.37 14.34 7.50
N GLU A 251 -5.73 15.47 7.81
CA GLU A 251 -5.41 15.89 9.18
C GLU A 251 -6.66 16.12 10.04
N ALA A 252 -7.75 16.57 9.44
CA ALA A 252 -9.01 16.79 10.15
C ALA A 252 -9.80 15.50 10.42
N LEU A 253 -9.53 14.41 9.68
CA LEU A 253 -10.41 13.24 9.61
C LEU A 253 -9.74 11.93 10.06
N PHE A 254 -8.42 11.84 10.00
CA PHE A 254 -7.67 10.62 10.26
C PHE A 254 -6.58 10.82 11.30
N GLU A 255 -6.28 9.76 12.04
CA GLU A 255 -5.09 9.72 12.88
C GLU A 255 -3.82 9.68 12.02
N GLN A 256 -2.68 10.00 12.63
CA GLN A 256 -1.40 10.08 11.91
C GLN A 256 -1.06 8.78 11.19
N ALA A 257 -1.32 7.60 11.77
CA ALA A 257 -1.02 6.32 11.14
C ALA A 257 -1.89 6.07 9.90
N GLU A 258 -3.19 6.35 9.98
CA GLU A 258 -4.13 6.18 8.87
C GLU A 258 -3.83 7.18 7.74
N LYS A 259 -3.59 8.45 8.09
CA LYS A 259 -3.15 9.47 7.14
C LYS A 259 -1.93 9.00 6.34
N MET A 260 -0.93 8.47 7.04
CA MET A 260 0.30 7.98 6.39
C MET A 260 0.04 6.77 5.51
N ALA A 261 -0.82 5.83 5.91
CA ALA A 261 -1.20 4.71 5.04
C ALA A 261 -1.87 5.17 3.74
N ILE A 262 -2.70 6.22 3.78
CA ILE A 262 -3.28 6.84 2.57
C ILE A 262 -2.18 7.47 1.70
N LEU A 263 -1.27 8.24 2.30
CA LEU A 263 -0.17 8.88 1.56
C LEU A 263 0.81 7.87 0.96
N GLU A 264 1.07 6.76 1.64
CA GLU A 264 1.87 5.64 1.12
C GLU A 264 1.22 5.01 -0.12
N ASN A 265 -0.10 4.81 -0.09
CA ASN A 265 -0.84 4.30 -1.25
C ASN A 265 -0.74 5.28 -2.44
N LEU A 266 -0.91 6.58 -2.18
CA LEU A 266 -0.74 7.62 -3.20
C LEU A 266 0.69 7.65 -3.75
N TYR A 267 1.70 7.56 -2.89
CA TYR A 267 3.11 7.57 -3.29
C TYR A 267 3.46 6.41 -4.22
N ALA A 268 2.88 5.23 -4.03
CA ALA A 268 3.07 4.09 -4.93
C ALA A 268 2.68 4.41 -6.39
N ARG A 269 1.77 5.38 -6.59
CA ARG A 269 1.24 5.79 -7.89
C ARG A 269 1.89 7.07 -8.44
N ILE A 270 2.28 8.02 -7.57
CA ILE A 270 2.91 9.31 -7.94
C ILE A 270 4.30 9.50 -7.32
N ARG A 271 5.19 8.54 -7.52
CA ARG A 271 6.50 8.47 -6.85
C ARG A 271 7.36 9.73 -6.96
N GLN A 272 7.28 10.45 -8.08
CA GLN A 272 8.13 11.62 -8.37
C GLN A 272 7.64 12.93 -7.76
N PHE A 273 6.51 12.93 -7.03
CA PHE A 273 5.95 14.15 -6.47
C PHE A 273 6.65 14.53 -5.16
N GLU A 274 7.59 15.48 -5.25
CA GLU A 274 8.51 15.87 -4.18
C GLU A 274 7.83 16.26 -2.84
N PRO A 275 6.73 17.06 -2.81
CA PRO A 275 6.09 17.40 -1.53
C PRO A 275 5.63 16.16 -0.74
N LEU A 276 5.08 15.16 -1.43
CA LEU A 276 4.67 13.90 -0.81
C LEU A 276 5.86 13.07 -0.33
N GLN A 277 6.94 13.02 -1.12
CA GLN A 277 8.17 12.35 -0.70
C GLN A 277 8.72 12.94 0.60
N GLN A 278 8.76 14.27 0.71
CA GLN A 278 9.31 14.96 1.88
C GLN A 278 8.47 14.72 3.14
N ASP A 279 7.14 14.71 3.03
CA ASP A 279 6.26 14.42 4.16
C ASP A 279 6.37 12.96 4.64
N LEU A 280 6.40 12.00 3.71
CA LEU A 280 6.61 10.59 4.04
C LEU A 280 7.99 10.35 4.65
N LEU A 281 9.04 10.91 4.06
CA LEU A 281 10.40 10.82 4.58
C LEU A 281 10.49 11.38 6.00
N LYS A 282 9.91 12.57 6.23
CA LYS A 282 9.86 13.17 7.57
C LYS A 282 9.17 12.22 8.56
N PHE A 283 8.04 11.65 8.17
CA PHE A 283 7.32 10.70 9.02
C PHE A 283 8.13 9.44 9.32
N TYR A 284 8.80 8.84 8.34
CA TYR A 284 9.64 7.66 8.55
C TYR A 284 10.84 7.94 9.44
N ILE A 285 11.45 9.11 9.32
CA ILE A 285 12.53 9.54 10.22
C ILE A 285 12.02 9.71 11.65
N GLU A 286 10.86 10.34 11.85
CA GLU A 286 10.28 10.58 13.17
C GLU A 286 9.81 9.29 13.85
N THR A 287 9.31 8.32 13.08
CA THR A 287 8.81 7.03 13.57
C THR A 287 9.83 5.89 13.48
N LYS A 288 11.03 6.16 13.00
CA LYS A 288 12.14 5.21 12.83
C LYS A 288 11.85 4.02 11.90
N GLN A 289 11.06 4.22 10.85
CA GLN A 289 10.70 3.18 9.87
C GLN A 289 11.77 3.05 8.75
N LEU A 290 12.91 2.44 9.08
CA LEU A 290 14.03 2.26 8.15
C LEU A 290 13.65 1.42 6.93
N GLU A 291 12.82 0.40 7.14
CA GLU A 291 12.36 -0.56 6.14
C GLU A 291 11.58 0.10 5.00
N LYS A 292 10.87 1.20 5.25
CA LYS A 292 10.17 1.99 4.22
C LYS A 292 11.04 3.11 3.67
N MET A 293 11.86 3.71 4.52
CA MET A 293 12.71 4.85 4.17
C MET A 293 13.82 4.46 3.19
N ILE A 294 14.52 3.33 3.43
CA ILE A 294 15.66 2.91 2.61
C ILE A 294 15.25 2.69 1.14
N PRO A 295 14.22 1.87 0.82
CA PRO A 295 13.78 1.70 -0.57
C PRO A 295 13.45 3.03 -1.26
N MET A 296 12.70 3.89 -0.57
CA MET A 296 12.33 5.23 -1.06
C MET A 296 13.56 6.08 -1.40
N MET A 297 14.59 6.06 -0.56
CA MET A 297 15.84 6.80 -0.80
C MET A 297 16.66 6.22 -1.96
N LEU A 298 16.66 4.90 -2.11
CA LEU A 298 17.42 4.20 -3.15
C LEU A 298 16.80 4.37 -4.55
N GLU A 299 15.48 4.46 -4.63
CA GLU A 299 14.74 4.54 -5.89
C GLU A 299 14.66 5.98 -6.44
N GLU A 300 14.45 6.98 -5.58
CA GLU A 300 14.03 8.33 -6.02
C GLU A 300 15.11 9.42 -5.92
N GLN A 301 16.36 9.09 -5.56
CA GLN A 301 17.48 10.04 -5.41
C GLN A 301 17.13 11.27 -4.56
N ILE A 302 16.43 11.06 -3.45
CA ILE A 302 15.89 12.13 -2.61
C ILE A 302 17.02 12.96 -2.00
N GLN A 303 16.89 14.29 -2.10
CA GLN A 303 17.80 15.22 -1.42
C GLN A 303 17.39 15.38 0.03
N LEU A 304 18.29 14.99 0.94
CA LEU A 304 18.13 15.19 2.37
C LEU A 304 18.70 16.56 2.78
N SER A 305 17.99 17.28 3.64
CA SER A 305 18.60 18.39 4.38
C SER A 305 19.68 17.86 5.33
N ALA A 306 20.65 18.71 5.71
CA ALA A 306 21.72 18.31 6.63
C ALA A 306 21.20 17.70 7.95
N LYS A 307 20.10 18.26 8.49
CA LYS A 307 19.46 17.76 9.72
C LYS A 307 18.76 16.41 9.50
N GLN A 308 18.17 16.17 8.33
CA GLN A 308 17.59 14.86 8.00
C GLN A 308 18.70 13.82 7.81
N ALA A 309 19.78 14.17 7.11
CA ALA A 309 20.93 13.29 6.92
C ALA A 309 21.51 12.83 8.26
N GLU A 310 21.76 13.75 9.19
CA GLU A 310 22.25 13.41 10.54
C GLU A 310 21.31 12.43 11.28
N LYS A 311 19.99 12.65 11.22
CA LYS A 311 19.02 11.73 11.83
C LYS A 311 19.03 10.34 11.18
N VAL A 312 19.08 10.30 9.85
CA VAL A 312 19.13 9.05 9.08
C VAL A 312 20.40 8.27 9.41
N GLU A 313 21.55 8.93 9.46
CA GLU A 313 22.83 8.31 9.84
C GLU A 313 22.75 7.69 11.24
N ASN A 314 22.22 8.43 12.22
CA ASN A 314 22.04 7.92 13.58
C ASN A 314 21.09 6.69 13.63
N MET A 315 20.08 6.65 12.77
CA MET A 315 19.20 5.49 12.66
C MET A 315 19.93 4.29 12.05
N LEU A 316 20.69 4.50 10.96
CA LEU A 316 21.50 3.48 10.30
C LEU A 316 22.61 2.92 11.20
N GLU A 317 23.12 3.72 12.15
CA GLU A 317 24.08 3.22 13.15
C GLU A 317 23.48 2.10 14.00
N SER A 318 22.19 2.18 14.35
CA SER A 318 21.49 1.17 15.15
C SER A 318 20.93 0.00 14.32
N TRP A 319 20.82 0.18 13.01
CA TRP A 319 20.32 -0.83 12.08
C TRP A 319 21.19 -2.09 12.08
N SER A 320 20.58 -3.26 11.90
CA SER A 320 21.29 -4.52 11.70
C SER A 320 20.58 -5.33 10.61
N PRO A 321 21.32 -6.09 9.77
CA PRO A 321 20.72 -7.00 8.79
C PRO A 321 19.80 -8.02 9.48
N ASP A 322 18.56 -8.13 9.01
CA ASP A 322 17.50 -8.99 9.55
C ASP A 322 17.13 -10.17 8.63
N GLY A 323 17.92 -10.38 7.55
CA GLY A 323 17.69 -11.41 6.54
C GLY A 323 16.62 -11.07 5.50
N HIS A 324 15.84 -10.00 5.71
CA HIS A 324 14.84 -9.51 4.75
C HIS A 324 15.32 -8.28 3.97
N THR A 325 16.30 -7.55 4.52
CA THR A 325 16.89 -6.40 3.86
C THR A 325 17.83 -6.81 2.72
N ASP A 326 17.65 -6.21 1.54
CA ASP A 326 18.58 -6.38 0.42
C ASP A 326 19.86 -5.57 0.63
N VAL A 327 20.80 -6.16 1.39
CA VAL A 327 22.10 -5.55 1.72
C VAL A 327 22.90 -5.19 0.47
N GLU A 328 22.69 -5.88 -0.65
CA GLU A 328 23.44 -5.67 -1.89
C GLU A 328 23.26 -4.25 -2.45
N THR A 329 22.10 -3.64 -2.23
CA THR A 329 21.79 -2.29 -2.73
C THR A 329 22.21 -1.17 -1.79
N LEU A 330 22.57 -1.49 -0.54
CA LEU A 330 22.84 -0.48 0.50
C LEU A 330 24.13 0.31 0.26
N ASN A 331 25.03 -0.13 -0.60
CA ASN A 331 26.21 0.66 -0.97
C ASN A 331 25.88 1.98 -1.67
N ARG A 332 24.68 2.08 -2.27
CA ARG A 332 24.18 3.32 -2.86
C ARG A 332 23.90 4.40 -1.82
N LEU A 333 23.80 4.04 -0.53
CA LEU A 333 23.68 5.00 0.58
C LEU A 333 25.02 5.63 0.97
N ALA A 334 26.16 5.16 0.43
CA ALA A 334 27.48 5.68 0.75
C ALA A 334 27.63 7.22 0.69
N PRO A 335 27.04 7.93 -0.30
CA PRO A 335 27.14 9.39 -0.37
C PRO A 335 26.58 10.12 0.85
N LEU A 336 25.64 9.51 1.60
CA LEU A 336 25.08 10.11 2.81
C LEU A 336 26.13 10.32 3.88
N PHE A 337 27.10 9.41 3.97
CA PHE A 337 28.14 9.46 4.99
C PHE A 337 29.32 10.37 4.61
N SER A 338 29.16 11.22 3.58
CA SER A 338 30.20 12.15 3.15
C SER A 338 30.51 13.15 4.27
N GLY A 339 31.70 13.05 4.86
CA GLY A 339 32.10 13.85 6.02
C GLY A 339 31.86 13.19 7.39
N HIS A 340 31.26 12.00 7.41
CA HIS A 340 30.93 11.23 8.62
C HIS A 340 31.55 9.82 8.61
N PRO A 341 32.90 9.70 8.58
CA PRO A 341 33.58 8.41 8.39
C PRO A 341 33.39 7.43 9.57
N ALA A 342 33.13 7.91 10.78
CA ALA A 342 32.91 7.05 11.94
C ALA A 342 31.57 6.28 11.83
N GLN A 343 30.53 6.96 11.34
CA GLN A 343 29.22 6.36 11.06
C GLN A 343 29.31 5.43 9.85
N ALA A 344 30.03 5.84 8.80
CA ALA A 344 30.29 5.01 7.63
C ALA A 344 30.98 3.68 8.02
N GLU A 345 31.99 3.74 8.90
CA GLU A 345 32.71 2.57 9.40
C GLU A 345 31.76 1.58 10.10
N LYS A 346 30.93 2.06 11.04
CA LYS A 346 30.00 1.19 11.77
C LYS A 346 28.96 0.55 10.85
N PHE A 347 28.40 1.32 9.92
CA PHE A 347 27.41 0.81 8.96
C PHE A 347 28.04 -0.18 7.98
N ALA A 348 29.17 0.18 7.36
CA ALA A 348 29.88 -0.67 6.43
C ALA A 348 30.35 -1.98 7.08
N ALA A 349 30.86 -1.93 8.32
CA ALA A 349 31.26 -3.14 9.04
C ALA A 349 30.12 -4.15 9.20
N LYS A 350 28.90 -3.68 9.53
CA LYS A 350 27.71 -4.55 9.63
C LYS A 350 27.33 -5.16 8.28
N CYS A 351 27.37 -4.37 7.22
CA CYS A 351 27.11 -4.86 5.86
C CYS A 351 28.17 -5.89 5.42
N ILE A 352 29.45 -5.63 5.70
CA ILE A 352 30.56 -6.55 5.38
C ILE A 352 30.39 -7.88 6.14
N SER A 353 30.09 -7.83 7.44
CA SER A 353 29.82 -9.02 8.25
C SER A 353 28.70 -9.86 7.64
N TYR A 354 27.65 -9.25 7.12
CA TYR A 354 26.57 -9.98 6.44
C TYR A 354 27.02 -10.53 5.07
N LEU A 355 27.63 -9.70 4.23
CA LEU A 355 28.04 -10.08 2.88
C LEU A 355 29.08 -11.21 2.90
N LEU A 356 29.99 -11.23 3.88
CA LEU A 356 30.98 -12.30 4.04
C LEU A 356 30.35 -13.68 4.23
N GLN A 357 29.09 -13.79 4.66
CA GLN A 357 28.40 -15.08 4.78
C GLN A 357 28.04 -15.68 3.43
N HIS A 358 27.94 -14.86 2.37
CA HIS A 358 27.34 -15.24 1.09
C HIS A 358 28.17 -14.85 -0.14
N ARG A 359 29.23 -14.05 0.04
CA ARG A 359 30.08 -13.48 -1.01
C ARG A 359 31.55 -13.62 -0.67
N ASP A 360 32.38 -13.62 -1.71
CA ASP A 360 33.84 -13.57 -1.57
C ASP A 360 34.35 -12.13 -1.38
N THR A 361 35.63 -12.02 -1.03
CA THR A 361 36.29 -10.75 -0.76
C THR A 361 36.41 -9.85 -2.00
N SER A 362 36.50 -10.43 -3.20
CA SER A 362 36.59 -9.68 -4.46
C SER A 362 35.29 -8.91 -4.71
N TYR A 363 34.16 -9.58 -4.57
CA TYR A 363 32.84 -8.98 -4.68
C TYR A 363 32.65 -7.86 -3.65
N ILE A 364 33.01 -8.11 -2.38
CA ILE A 364 32.85 -7.13 -1.31
C ILE A 364 33.74 -5.89 -1.55
N MET A 365 34.94 -6.06 -2.11
CA MET A 365 35.80 -4.93 -2.50
C MET A 365 35.13 -4.04 -3.54
N GLU A 366 34.50 -4.63 -4.57
CA GLU A 366 33.73 -3.87 -5.56
C GLU A 366 32.53 -3.16 -4.91
N TRP A 367 31.80 -3.87 -4.04
CA TRP A 367 30.65 -3.34 -3.32
C TRP A 367 31.02 -2.12 -2.45
N LEU A 368 32.23 -2.08 -1.88
CA LEU A 368 32.73 -1.01 -1.02
C LEU A 368 33.26 0.23 -1.76
N LEU A 369 33.40 0.20 -3.09
CA LEU A 369 33.91 1.35 -3.87
C LEU A 369 33.15 2.66 -3.61
N PRO A 370 31.80 2.69 -3.52
CA PRO A 370 31.08 3.91 -3.19
C PRO A 370 31.45 4.50 -1.82
N PHE A 371 31.65 3.65 -0.80
CA PHE A 371 32.10 4.09 0.53
C PHE A 371 33.51 4.64 0.50
N LYS A 372 34.41 3.99 -0.25
CA LYS A 372 35.78 4.49 -0.46
C LYS A 372 35.80 5.88 -1.08
N LYS A 373 34.88 6.14 -2.02
CA LYS A 373 34.73 7.45 -2.67
C LYS A 373 34.13 8.50 -1.73
N ALA A 374 33.13 8.14 -0.93
CA ALA A 374 32.38 9.08 -0.10
C ALA A 374 33.06 9.40 1.25
N ALA A 375 33.61 8.40 1.93
CA ALA A 375 34.14 8.51 3.29
C ALA A 375 35.65 8.22 3.38
N GLY A 376 36.31 7.91 2.26
CA GLY A 376 37.75 7.64 2.20
C GLY A 376 38.12 6.24 2.68
N HIS A 377 39.34 6.10 3.21
CA HIS A 377 39.86 4.80 3.66
C HIS A 377 39.36 4.44 5.06
N LEU A 378 38.20 3.78 5.12
CA LEU A 378 37.64 3.23 6.34
C LEU A 378 38.45 2.00 6.83
N PRO A 379 38.64 1.82 8.15
CA PRO A 379 39.30 0.63 8.70
C PRO A 379 38.70 -0.69 8.19
N ALA A 380 37.37 -0.82 8.11
CA ALA A 380 36.72 -2.02 7.61
C ALA A 380 37.07 -2.30 6.13
N ILE A 381 37.19 -1.27 5.29
CA ILE A 381 37.61 -1.42 3.89
C ILE A 381 39.04 -1.96 3.82
N ARG A 382 39.96 -1.43 4.63
CA ARG A 382 41.35 -1.91 4.67
C ARG A 382 41.45 -3.37 5.09
N LYS A 383 40.62 -3.79 6.06
CA LYS A 383 40.57 -5.20 6.49
C LYS A 383 40.12 -6.10 5.35
N VAL A 384 39.08 -5.73 4.60
CA VAL A 384 38.64 -6.52 3.43
C VAL A 384 39.73 -6.55 2.34
N GLU A 385 40.41 -5.43 2.08
CA GLU A 385 41.55 -5.39 1.14
C GLU A 385 42.68 -6.34 1.59
N GLN A 386 42.98 -6.41 2.89
CA GLN A 386 43.94 -7.36 3.46
C GLN A 386 43.45 -8.80 3.29
N MET A 387 42.20 -9.10 3.65
CA MET A 387 41.63 -10.44 3.51
C MET A 387 41.73 -10.94 2.06
N HIS A 388 41.45 -10.07 1.08
CA HIS A 388 41.58 -10.40 -0.33
C HIS A 388 43.01 -10.76 -0.74
N GLN A 389 44.01 -10.00 -0.26
CA GLN A 389 45.43 -10.27 -0.56
C GLN A 389 45.96 -11.55 0.08
N MET A 390 45.31 -12.05 1.14
CA MET A 390 45.75 -13.21 1.91
C MET A 390 44.96 -14.49 1.59
N ALA A 391 43.88 -14.39 0.80
CA ALA A 391 42.96 -15.49 0.57
C ALA A 391 43.65 -16.77 0.05
N ASP A 392 44.68 -16.60 -0.78
CA ASP A 392 45.44 -17.70 -1.41
C ASP A 392 46.85 -17.89 -0.83
N ASP A 393 47.16 -17.28 0.32
CA ASP A 393 48.48 -17.34 0.96
C ASP A 393 48.43 -18.23 2.22
N PRO A 394 48.91 -19.48 2.16
CA PRO A 394 48.88 -20.40 3.30
C PRO A 394 49.66 -19.90 4.52
N ASP A 395 50.67 -19.05 4.33
CA ASP A 395 51.50 -18.54 5.42
C ASP A 395 50.83 -17.40 6.20
N LYS A 396 49.69 -16.90 5.72
CA LYS A 396 48.92 -15.79 6.30
C LYS A 396 47.56 -16.20 6.87
N GLN A 397 47.29 -17.50 6.99
CA GLN A 397 46.01 -18.02 7.49
C GLN A 397 45.70 -17.54 8.91
N SER A 398 46.70 -17.40 9.78
CA SER A 398 46.51 -16.83 11.12
C SER A 398 45.91 -15.43 11.08
N LEU A 399 46.48 -14.53 10.26
CA LEU A 399 46.01 -13.15 10.14
C LEU A 399 44.63 -13.07 9.45
N LEU A 400 44.40 -13.93 8.44
CA LEU A 400 43.10 -14.05 7.79
C LEU A 400 42.01 -14.51 8.78
N GLY A 401 42.32 -15.48 9.65
CA GLY A 401 41.44 -15.97 10.71
C GLY A 401 41.08 -14.91 11.74
N GLU A 402 42.05 -14.06 12.13
CA GLU A 402 41.79 -12.92 13.03
C GLU A 402 40.81 -11.92 12.40
N LEU A 403 40.97 -11.60 11.12
CA LEU A 403 40.06 -10.71 10.40
C LEU A 403 38.65 -11.30 10.25
N TYR A 404 38.55 -12.60 9.96
CA TYR A 404 37.24 -13.29 9.98
C TYR A 404 36.58 -13.23 11.35
N PHE A 405 37.35 -13.43 12.43
CA PHE A 405 36.85 -13.31 13.80
C PHE A 405 36.30 -11.90 14.09
N GLU A 406 37.01 -10.85 13.67
CA GLU A 406 36.58 -9.46 13.88
C GLU A 406 35.26 -9.10 13.17
N PHE A 407 34.97 -9.73 12.02
CA PHE A 407 33.69 -9.60 11.32
C PHE A 407 32.63 -10.61 11.78
N GLY A 408 32.89 -11.38 12.83
CA GLY A 408 31.96 -12.39 13.37
C GLY A 408 31.79 -13.62 12.48
N GLN A 409 32.71 -13.86 11.53
CA GLN A 409 32.70 -15.03 10.66
C GLN A 409 33.40 -16.21 11.34
N TYR A 410 32.78 -16.73 12.40
CA TYR A 410 33.42 -17.73 13.27
C TYR A 410 33.78 -19.03 12.53
N ASP A 411 32.91 -19.54 11.66
CA ASP A 411 33.19 -20.77 10.90
C ASP A 411 34.44 -20.63 10.02
N LYS A 412 34.53 -19.51 9.28
CA LYS A 412 35.71 -19.22 8.44
C LYS A 412 36.97 -19.01 9.27
N ALA A 413 36.85 -18.39 10.44
CA ALA A 413 37.96 -18.25 11.37
C ALA A 413 38.42 -19.62 11.92
N LEU A 414 37.49 -20.51 12.26
CA LEU A 414 37.81 -21.88 12.70
C LEU A 414 38.61 -22.63 11.63
N ASP A 415 38.23 -22.54 10.35
CA ASP A 415 38.94 -23.18 9.26
C ASP A 415 40.40 -22.69 9.18
N CYS A 416 40.61 -21.37 9.21
CA CYS A 416 41.94 -20.77 9.20
C CYS A 416 42.83 -21.22 10.37
N PHE A 417 42.30 -21.19 11.59
CA PHE A 417 43.08 -21.58 12.78
C PHE A 417 43.27 -23.10 12.90
N SER A 418 42.34 -23.90 12.38
CA SER A 418 42.51 -25.36 12.31
C SER A 418 43.65 -25.71 11.35
N TRP A 419 43.70 -25.07 10.17
CA TRP A 419 44.81 -25.23 9.23
C TRP A 419 46.15 -24.84 9.84
N GLU A 420 46.24 -23.70 10.53
CA GLU A 420 47.48 -23.25 11.18
C GLU A 420 47.94 -24.17 12.30
N MET A 421 47.00 -24.71 13.08
CA MET A 421 47.30 -25.71 14.11
C MET A 421 47.91 -26.98 13.50
N GLU A 422 47.39 -27.43 12.34
CA GLU A 422 47.92 -28.58 11.62
C GLU A 422 49.30 -28.29 10.99
N LEU A 423 49.50 -27.09 10.43
CA LEU A 423 50.77 -26.72 9.79
C LEU A 423 51.89 -26.46 10.81
N ARG A 424 51.55 -25.93 11.99
CA ARG A 424 52.48 -25.51 13.03
C ARG A 424 52.13 -26.17 14.37
N GLU A 425 52.31 -27.48 14.46
CA GLU A 425 51.96 -28.30 15.63
C GLU A 425 52.54 -27.81 16.97
N ASN A 426 53.68 -27.10 16.94
CA ASN A 426 54.35 -26.57 18.14
C ASN A 426 53.98 -25.11 18.46
N ASP A 427 53.06 -24.50 17.71
CA ASP A 427 52.56 -23.14 17.99
C ASP A 427 51.21 -23.17 18.72
N PRO A 428 51.11 -22.65 19.95
CA PRO A 428 49.87 -22.64 20.72
C PRO A 428 48.95 -21.48 20.33
N THR A 429 49.40 -20.52 19.52
CA THR A 429 48.61 -19.36 19.10
C THR A 429 47.28 -19.74 18.43
N PRO A 430 47.23 -20.67 17.45
CA PRO A 430 45.98 -21.09 16.84
C PRO A 430 45.03 -21.76 17.84
N VAL A 431 45.56 -22.56 18.77
CA VAL A 431 44.78 -23.24 19.83
C VAL A 431 44.09 -22.25 20.76
N LYS A 432 44.76 -21.13 21.08
CA LYS A 432 44.18 -20.03 21.86
C LYS A 432 42.98 -19.41 21.13
N TRP A 433 43.12 -19.17 19.82
CA TRP A 433 42.06 -18.61 18.99
C TRP A 433 40.88 -19.57 18.85
N LEU A 434 41.11 -20.87 18.63
CA LEU A 434 40.06 -21.89 18.61
C LEU A 434 39.25 -21.89 19.91
N SER A 435 39.92 -21.89 21.07
CA SER A 435 39.24 -21.81 22.38
C SER A 435 38.34 -20.57 22.51
N LYS A 436 38.83 -19.41 22.03
CA LYS A 436 38.07 -18.16 22.02
C LYS A 436 36.85 -18.25 21.09
N ILE A 437 37.01 -18.76 19.87
CA ILE A 437 35.90 -18.88 18.90
C ILE A 437 34.81 -19.81 19.43
N TYR A 438 35.17 -20.99 19.94
CA TYR A 438 34.19 -21.90 20.53
C TYR A 438 33.48 -21.29 21.74
N HIS A 439 34.14 -20.41 22.50
CA HIS A 439 33.49 -19.68 23.57
C HIS A 439 32.41 -18.72 23.04
N GLU A 440 32.72 -17.93 22.00
CA GLU A 440 31.78 -17.00 21.37
C GLU A 440 30.58 -17.73 20.72
N LEU A 441 30.80 -18.94 20.19
CA LEU A 441 29.73 -19.81 19.67
C LEU A 441 28.89 -20.47 20.77
N GLY A 442 29.22 -20.29 22.06
CA GLY A 442 28.54 -20.91 23.20
C GLY A 442 28.89 -22.39 23.44
N MET A 443 29.88 -22.92 22.73
CA MET A 443 30.35 -24.31 22.79
C MET A 443 31.38 -24.50 23.92
N GLN A 444 30.88 -24.52 25.16
CA GLN A 444 31.73 -24.48 26.36
C GLN A 444 32.60 -25.72 26.55
N ALA A 445 32.18 -26.91 26.11
CA ALA A 445 32.97 -28.12 26.27
C ALA A 445 34.23 -28.07 25.39
N GLU A 446 34.05 -27.71 24.13
CA GLU A 446 35.08 -27.55 23.11
C GLU A 446 36.03 -26.42 23.50
N SER A 447 35.49 -25.26 23.89
CA SER A 447 36.28 -24.13 24.38
C SER A 447 37.20 -24.51 25.55
N ASN A 448 36.70 -25.29 26.51
CA ASN A 448 37.50 -25.79 27.64
C ASN A 448 38.54 -26.83 27.22
N ALA A 449 38.24 -27.70 26.27
CA ALA A 449 39.19 -28.68 25.73
C ALA A 449 40.38 -27.96 25.07
N TYR A 450 40.12 -27.01 24.17
CA TYR A 450 41.18 -26.21 23.52
C TYR A 450 41.95 -25.33 24.53
N ARG A 451 41.27 -24.79 25.56
CA ARG A 451 41.95 -24.04 26.63
C ARG A 451 42.94 -24.90 27.41
N ASN A 452 42.57 -26.14 27.74
CA ASN A 452 43.47 -27.07 28.43
C ASN A 452 44.65 -27.46 27.54
N LEU A 453 44.40 -27.69 26.24
CA LEU A 453 45.45 -27.98 25.26
C LEU A 453 46.44 -26.81 25.14
N TYR A 454 45.95 -25.57 25.08
CA TYR A 454 46.79 -24.37 25.07
C TYR A 454 47.73 -24.31 26.29
N ILE A 455 47.20 -24.55 27.50
CA ILE A 455 48.00 -24.55 28.73
C ILE A 455 49.08 -25.64 28.71
N ASP A 456 48.75 -26.82 28.20
CA ASP A 456 49.71 -27.93 28.10
C ASP A 456 50.84 -27.63 27.10
N MET A 457 50.51 -27.03 25.94
CA MET A 457 51.50 -26.61 24.94
C MET A 457 52.44 -25.52 25.47
N GLU A 458 51.90 -24.52 26.18
CA GLU A 458 52.70 -23.45 26.80
C GLU A 458 53.66 -24.00 27.87
N LYS A 459 53.22 -24.98 28.67
CA LYS A 459 54.07 -25.67 29.65
C LYS A 459 55.20 -26.48 29.01
N ARG A 460 55.02 -26.98 27.79
CA ARG A 460 56.05 -27.72 27.04
C ARG A 460 57.06 -26.79 26.37
N ARG A 461 56.73 -25.50 26.19
CA ARG A 461 57.61 -24.46 25.64
C ARG A 461 58.49 -23.78 26.70
N ALA A 462 58.02 -23.67 27.94
CA ALA A 462 58.76 -23.15 29.09
C ALA A 462 59.77 -24.18 29.60
#